data_AF-A0ABD0TS82-F1
#
_entry.id   AF-A0ABD0TS82-F1
#
_cell.length_a   1.000
_cell.length_b   1.000
_cell.length_c   1.000
_cell.angle_alpha   90.00
_cell.angle_beta   90.00
_cell.angle_gamma   90.00
#
_symmetry.space_group_name_H-M   'P 1'
#
loop_
_entity.id
_entity.type
_entity.pdbx_description
1 polymer ?
#
loop_
_entity_poly.entity_id
_entity_poly.type
_entity_poly.pdbx_seq_one_letter_code
_entity_poly.pdbx_strand_id
1 'polypeptide(L)'
;MASKTFWVFVGAILVTVAAISVHGDYENEFDEENELEEYSERKGKILFPFVSIVRFANTDCSSMNTMNGTCLARRECNNLNGTITGICANRRGRCCIVSRTCGSTTNVNNTYFTSPGYPAAYAGGAACTITVNRCNTNVCQLRIDFLDLVLSQPDGDGNCVTDAITITGGNTVVPVLCGDNTGQTLYVDFNGNNAITITVTATLATTFARRWNIRLTQLGCDCPGIAPNGCLQYYTGTTGTINSFNYGGAANTLLSASLVTGTRQMVNLNYGICIRMEAGFCSIQYAQAANDIYSFTLTGDVEGADNTVLGTALGASNNGACTTDFVVIPNPTVTATGLPVGTDRFCGLGFVPVTTASKPFVIYAVTDANEGATAVSPPDVANRGFSLTYTQIAC
;
A
#
# COMPACT_ATOMS: atom_id res chain seq x y z
N MET A 1 70.04 -18.52 -29.64
CA MET A 1 70.65 -17.87 -28.45
C MET A 1 69.58 -17.82 -27.36
N ALA A 2 69.91 -18.39 -26.20
CA ALA A 2 69.24 -18.45 -24.89
C ALA A 2 67.84 -17.77 -24.72
N SER A 3 66.79 -18.50 -24.31
CA SER A 3 66.39 -18.80 -22.91
C SER A 3 65.59 -17.61 -22.31
N LYS A 4 64.39 -17.72 -21.74
CA LYS A 4 63.87 -18.67 -20.76
C LYS A 4 62.35 -18.50 -20.62
N THR A 5 61.66 -19.62 -20.49
CA THR A 5 60.29 -19.81 -20.01
C THR A 5 60.16 -19.43 -18.53
N PHE A 6 59.08 -18.73 -18.18
CA PHE A 6 58.74 -18.38 -16.79
C PHE A 6 57.66 -19.36 -16.29
N TRP A 7 58.02 -20.25 -15.39
CA TRP A 7 57.11 -21.08 -14.58
C TRP A 7 57.19 -20.54 -13.15
N VAL A 8 56.06 -20.12 -12.58
CA VAL A 8 55.96 -19.80 -11.15
C VAL A 8 55.25 -20.94 -10.45
N PHE A 9 55.97 -21.53 -9.49
CA PHE A 9 55.54 -22.60 -8.61
C PHE A 9 54.50 -22.11 -7.60
N VAL A 10 53.44 -22.90 -7.41
CA VAL A 10 52.55 -22.84 -6.25
C VAL A 10 53.22 -23.60 -5.11
N GLY A 11 53.65 -22.88 -4.07
CA GLY A 11 54.14 -23.46 -2.82
C GLY A 11 53.02 -23.54 -1.79
N ALA A 12 52.60 -24.76 -1.44
CA ALA A 12 51.71 -25.01 -0.32
C ALA A 12 52.47 -24.91 1.01
N ILE A 13 51.99 -24.09 1.93
CA ILE A 13 52.49 -24.02 3.31
C ILE A 13 51.55 -24.81 4.22
N LEU A 14 52.03 -25.97 4.66
CA LEU A 14 51.50 -26.76 5.78
C LEU A 14 52.18 -26.27 7.05
N VAL A 15 51.41 -25.78 8.02
CA VAL A 15 51.89 -25.54 9.39
C VAL A 15 51.32 -26.63 10.29
N THR A 16 52.18 -27.58 10.66
CA THR A 16 52.00 -28.51 11.77
C THR A 16 52.46 -27.83 13.05
N VAL A 17 51.62 -27.79 14.09
CA VAL A 17 52.04 -27.47 15.45
C VAL A 17 51.96 -28.73 16.29
N ALA A 18 53.14 -29.21 16.72
CA ALA A 18 53.30 -30.29 17.69
C ALA A 18 53.17 -29.74 19.12
N ALA A 19 52.56 -30.54 19.98
CA ALA A 19 52.42 -30.31 21.41
C ALA A 19 53.74 -30.58 22.16
N ILE A 20 54.00 -29.80 23.21
CA ILE A 20 54.60 -30.25 24.49
C ILE A 20 54.27 -29.21 25.59
N SER A 21 54.01 -29.74 26.78
CA SER A 21 53.45 -29.16 28.00
C SER A 21 54.45 -28.48 28.95
N VAL A 22 54.00 -27.46 29.69
CA VAL A 22 54.33 -27.15 31.11
C VAL A 22 53.13 -26.35 31.69
N HIS A 23 52.23 -26.95 32.48
CA HIS A 23 52.15 -27.03 33.95
C HIS A 23 52.14 -25.68 34.71
N GLY A 24 51.03 -25.42 35.40
CA GLY A 24 50.78 -24.27 36.27
C GLY A 24 49.35 -24.34 36.82
N ASP A 25 49.24 -24.89 38.03
CA ASP A 25 48.03 -25.25 38.77
C ASP A 25 47.16 -24.06 39.21
N TYR A 26 45.84 -24.24 39.17
CA TYR A 26 44.88 -23.64 40.12
C TYR A 26 43.74 -24.63 40.34
N GLU A 27 43.66 -25.13 41.57
CA GLU A 27 42.77 -26.19 42.04
C GLU A 27 41.32 -25.68 42.22
N ASN A 28 40.35 -26.52 41.84
CA ASN A 28 38.95 -26.42 42.24
C ASN A 28 38.74 -27.35 43.43
N GLU A 29 38.35 -26.80 44.57
CA GLU A 29 38.01 -27.53 45.78
C GLU A 29 36.54 -27.97 45.73
N PHE A 30 36.34 -29.28 45.79
CA PHE A 30 35.07 -29.99 45.83
C PHE A 30 35.04 -30.68 47.19
N ASP A 31 34.19 -30.22 48.11
CA ASP A 31 33.99 -30.89 49.39
C ASP A 31 32.67 -31.67 49.37
N GLU A 32 32.80 -33.00 49.34
CA GLU A 32 31.80 -33.96 49.84
C GLU A 32 32.14 -34.28 51.30
N GLU A 33 31.18 -34.18 52.22
CA GLU A 33 30.96 -35.24 53.23
C GLU A 33 29.58 -35.15 53.91
N ASN A 34 29.02 -36.36 54.09
CA ASN A 34 27.83 -36.86 54.78
C ASN A 34 27.19 -36.04 55.93
N GLU A 35 25.85 -36.09 56.05
CA GLU A 35 25.17 -36.95 57.04
C GLU A 35 23.62 -36.76 57.11
N LEU A 36 22.95 -37.92 57.21
CA LEU A 36 21.67 -38.24 57.90
C LEU A 36 20.32 -37.85 57.24
N GLU A 37 19.63 -38.91 56.82
CA GLU A 37 18.19 -38.95 56.53
C GLU A 37 17.36 -38.55 57.76
N GLU A 38 16.61 -37.46 57.67
CA GLU A 38 15.45 -37.23 58.53
C GLU A 38 14.18 -37.26 57.66
N TYR A 39 13.42 -38.35 57.81
CA TYR A 39 12.12 -38.54 57.19
C TYR A 39 11.11 -37.55 57.81
N SER A 40 10.84 -36.45 57.12
CA SER A 40 9.71 -35.58 57.43
C SER A 40 8.77 -35.52 56.22
N GLU A 41 7.67 -36.27 56.30
CA GLU A 41 6.50 -36.12 55.44
C GLU A 41 5.99 -34.67 55.47
N ARG A 42 6.49 -33.83 54.57
CA ARG A 42 5.86 -32.52 54.32
C ARG A 42 4.75 -32.72 53.30
N LYS A 43 3.56 -33.00 53.85
CA LYS A 43 2.24 -32.80 53.24
C LYS A 43 2.26 -31.58 52.31
N GLY A 44 1.84 -31.80 51.08
CA GLY A 44 1.82 -30.79 50.03
C GLY A 44 1.09 -29.50 50.43
N LYS A 45 1.67 -28.39 50.00
CA LYS A 45 0.98 -27.14 49.72
C LYS A 45 1.64 -26.50 48.50
N ILE A 46 1.17 -26.86 47.30
CA ILE A 46 1.37 -26.04 46.10
C ILE A 46 0.59 -24.74 46.36
N LEU A 47 1.31 -23.65 46.62
CA LEU A 47 0.74 -22.36 46.99
C LEU A 47 1.29 -21.27 46.06
N PHE A 48 0.86 -21.30 44.79
CA PHE A 48 0.90 -20.15 43.90
C PHE A 48 -0.37 -20.10 43.03
N PRO A 49 -1.51 -19.59 43.52
CA PRO A 49 -2.72 -19.46 42.70
C PRO A 49 -2.70 -18.19 41.81
N PHE A 50 -1.55 -17.55 41.60
CA PHE A 50 -1.49 -16.27 40.88
C PHE A 50 -0.37 -16.24 39.84
N VAL A 51 -0.42 -17.11 38.83
CA VAL A 51 0.14 -16.73 37.53
C VAL A 51 -0.81 -15.69 36.94
N SER A 52 -0.62 -14.43 37.31
CA SER A 52 -1.32 -13.32 36.66
C SER A 52 -0.76 -13.20 35.24
N ILE A 53 -1.45 -13.83 34.29
CA ILE A 53 -1.22 -13.58 32.87
C ILE A 53 -1.63 -12.13 32.63
N VAL A 54 -0.64 -11.24 32.59
CA VAL A 54 -0.85 -9.84 32.23
C VAL A 54 -1.33 -9.81 30.78
N ARG A 55 -2.62 -9.55 30.59
CA ARG A 55 -3.21 -9.22 29.29
C ARG A 55 -3.24 -7.70 29.18
N PHE A 56 -2.69 -7.18 28.09
CA PHE A 56 -2.81 -5.78 27.71
C PHE A 56 -3.42 -5.72 26.31
N ALA A 57 -4.06 -4.61 25.98
CA ALA A 57 -4.65 -4.43 24.66
C ALA A 57 -3.55 -4.38 23.59
N ASN A 58 -3.79 -5.04 22.45
CA ASN A 58 -2.92 -4.98 21.29
C ASN A 58 -3.10 -3.61 20.62
N THR A 59 -2.28 -2.64 21.02
CA THR A 59 -2.29 -1.29 20.46
C THR A 59 -1.14 -1.09 19.49
N ASP A 60 -1.31 -0.20 18.52
CA ASP A 60 -0.21 0.24 17.65
C ASP A 60 0.93 0.84 18.49
N CYS A 61 2.16 0.58 18.09
CA CYS A 61 3.38 1.13 18.68
C CYS A 61 4.32 1.60 17.58
N SER A 62 4.92 2.76 17.77
CA SER A 62 5.92 3.28 16.84
C SER A 62 7.22 2.49 16.97
N SER A 63 7.84 2.16 15.84
CA SER A 63 9.22 1.72 15.81
C SER A 63 10.14 2.88 15.37
N MET A 64 11.45 2.69 15.47
CA MET A 64 12.42 3.66 14.90
C MET A 64 12.43 3.67 13.35
N ASN A 65 11.74 2.71 12.73
CA ASN A 65 11.61 2.59 11.28
C ASN A 65 10.22 3.08 10.83
N THR A 66 10.04 3.32 9.53
CA THR A 66 8.77 3.77 8.90
C THR A 66 7.60 2.76 9.02
N MET A 67 7.77 1.68 9.77
CA MET A 67 6.76 0.64 10.02
C MET A 67 6.31 0.71 11.48
N ASN A 68 5.00 0.74 11.71
CA ASN A 68 4.40 0.64 13.03
C ASN A 68 4.25 -0.84 13.41
N GLY A 69 4.57 -1.17 14.65
CA GLY A 69 4.34 -2.50 15.19
C GLY A 69 3.01 -2.59 15.93
N THR A 70 2.67 -3.81 16.32
CA THR A 70 1.62 -4.09 17.31
C THR A 70 2.28 -4.43 18.64
N CYS A 71 1.77 -3.86 19.73
CA CYS A 71 2.26 -4.18 21.07
C CYS A 71 1.81 -5.59 21.47
N LEU A 72 2.74 -6.54 21.54
CA LEU A 72 2.47 -7.96 21.83
C LEU A 72 3.36 -8.48 22.97
N ALA A 73 3.00 -9.62 23.55
CA ALA A 73 3.91 -10.32 24.45
C ALA A 73 5.15 -10.82 23.69
N ARG A 74 6.32 -10.88 24.34
CA ARG A 74 7.58 -11.32 23.68
C ARG A 74 7.44 -12.70 23.02
N ARG A 75 6.85 -13.66 23.74
CA ARG A 75 6.60 -15.01 23.24
C ARG A 75 5.63 -15.02 22.06
N GLU A 76 4.59 -14.20 22.10
CA GLU A 76 3.62 -14.08 21.02
C GLU A 76 4.27 -13.52 19.76
N CYS A 77 5.05 -12.44 19.87
CA CYS A 77 5.79 -11.89 18.72
C CYS A 77 6.74 -12.92 18.09
N ASN A 78 7.49 -13.66 18.92
CA ASN A 78 8.37 -14.72 18.44
C ASN A 78 7.59 -15.85 17.75
N ASN A 79 6.44 -16.27 18.30
CA ASN A 79 5.59 -17.30 17.70
C ASN A 79 5.01 -16.88 16.35
N LEU A 80 4.83 -15.58 16.13
CA LEU A 80 4.40 -15.02 14.86
C LEU A 80 5.56 -14.80 13.89
N ASN A 81 6.80 -15.22 14.21
CA ASN A 81 8.01 -14.86 13.46
C ASN A 81 8.05 -13.35 13.16
N GLY A 82 7.69 -12.54 14.16
CA GLY A 82 7.74 -11.09 14.10
C GLY A 82 9.05 -10.56 14.64
N THR A 83 9.39 -9.34 14.24
CA THR A 83 10.59 -8.64 14.67
C THR A 83 10.26 -7.70 15.82
N ILE A 84 10.97 -7.85 16.94
CA ILE A 84 10.85 -6.94 18.09
C ILE A 84 11.69 -5.69 17.83
N THR A 85 11.03 -4.54 17.73
CA THR A 85 11.69 -3.26 17.42
C THR A 85 11.68 -2.27 18.58
N GLY A 86 10.95 -2.59 19.66
CA GLY A 86 10.84 -1.70 20.80
C GLY A 86 10.09 -2.32 21.98
N ILE A 87 9.82 -1.49 22.97
CA ILE A 87 9.12 -1.85 24.20
C ILE A 87 7.86 -1.00 24.32
N CYS A 88 6.76 -1.58 24.77
CA CYS A 88 5.46 -0.92 24.89
C CYS A 88 4.71 -1.39 26.16
N ALA A 89 3.50 -0.86 26.40
CA ALA A 89 2.65 -1.20 27.54
C ALA A 89 3.39 -1.17 28.90
N ASN A 90 3.99 -0.02 29.24
CA ASN A 90 4.74 0.17 30.50
C ASN A 90 5.81 -0.91 30.75
N ARG A 91 6.59 -1.22 29.70
CA ARG A 91 7.68 -2.22 29.70
C ARG A 91 7.25 -3.69 29.72
N ARG A 92 5.95 -3.97 29.64
CA ARG A 92 5.41 -5.35 29.67
C ARG A 92 5.28 -5.96 28.27
N GLY A 93 5.09 -5.13 27.25
CA GLY A 93 4.98 -5.56 25.85
C GLY A 93 6.26 -5.36 25.05
N ARG A 94 6.25 -5.88 23.82
CA ARG A 94 7.25 -5.66 22.78
C ARG A 94 6.56 -5.14 21.54
N CYS A 95 7.14 -4.12 20.91
CA CYS A 95 6.64 -3.62 19.65
C CYS A 95 7.03 -4.62 18.56
N CYS A 96 6.04 -5.34 18.03
CA CYS A 96 6.23 -6.45 17.12
C CYS A 96 5.82 -6.07 15.71
N ILE A 97 6.72 -6.24 14.75
CA ILE A 97 6.44 -6.05 13.32
C ILE A 97 6.39 -7.41 12.66
N VAL A 98 5.25 -7.74 12.05
CA VAL A 98 5.09 -8.97 11.28
C VAL A 98 5.23 -8.63 9.80
N SER A 99 6.35 -9.00 9.21
CA SER A 99 6.63 -8.81 7.79
C SER A 99 6.70 -10.15 7.05
N ARG A 100 6.24 -10.15 5.81
CA ARG A 100 6.11 -11.30 4.92
C ARG A 100 6.48 -10.89 3.49
N THR A 101 6.96 -11.87 2.72
CA THR A 101 7.35 -11.68 1.31
C THR A 101 6.66 -12.72 0.42
N CYS A 102 7.11 -12.89 -0.81
CA CYS A 102 6.49 -13.73 -1.84
C CYS A 102 6.22 -15.17 -1.38
N GLY A 103 5.09 -15.72 -1.81
CA GLY A 103 4.66 -17.10 -1.55
C GLY A 103 4.11 -17.35 -0.15
N SER A 104 4.00 -16.30 0.68
CA SER A 104 3.56 -16.45 2.07
C SER A 104 2.04 -16.42 2.20
N THR A 105 1.57 -17.00 3.30
CA THR A 105 0.19 -16.88 3.75
C THR A 105 0.19 -16.25 5.14
N THR A 106 -0.75 -15.35 5.41
CA THR A 106 -0.90 -14.71 6.71
C THR A 106 -2.37 -14.71 7.15
N ASN A 107 -2.61 -14.93 8.43
CA ASN A 107 -3.86 -14.62 9.12
C ASN A 107 -3.64 -13.59 10.23
N VAL A 108 -2.47 -12.94 10.26
CA VAL A 108 -2.08 -12.01 11.31
C VAL A 108 -2.50 -10.60 10.90
N ASN A 109 -3.22 -9.91 11.78
CA ASN A 109 -3.60 -8.51 11.54
C ASN A 109 -2.34 -7.61 11.55
N ASN A 110 -2.36 -6.51 10.80
CA ASN A 110 -1.22 -5.60 10.63
C ASN A 110 0.03 -6.29 10.05
N THR A 111 -0.14 -7.17 9.06
CA THR A 111 0.99 -7.77 8.34
C THR A 111 1.54 -6.81 7.30
N TYR A 112 2.86 -6.69 7.20
CA TYR A 112 3.54 -6.01 6.10
C TYR A 112 3.89 -7.00 4.98
N PHE A 113 3.52 -6.69 3.75
CA PHE A 113 3.92 -7.41 2.56
C PHE A 113 4.97 -6.59 1.79
N THR A 114 6.20 -7.10 1.76
CA THR A 114 7.34 -6.38 1.19
C THR A 114 7.96 -7.11 0.01
N SER A 115 8.53 -6.33 -0.92
CA SER A 115 9.33 -6.89 -2.00
C SER A 115 10.53 -7.68 -1.46
N PRO A 116 11.00 -8.73 -2.18
CA PRO A 116 12.23 -9.41 -1.80
C PRO A 116 13.39 -8.42 -1.69
N GLY A 117 14.07 -8.42 -0.53
CA GLY A 117 15.18 -7.51 -0.27
C GLY A 117 14.82 -6.06 0.07
N TYR A 118 13.53 -5.74 0.30
CA TYR A 118 13.09 -4.41 0.73
C TYR A 118 13.94 -3.90 1.93
N PRO A 119 14.41 -2.64 1.92
CA PRO A 119 14.03 -1.53 1.05
C PRO A 119 14.82 -1.42 -0.28
N ALA A 120 15.70 -2.36 -0.59
CA ALA A 120 16.42 -2.35 -1.87
C ALA A 120 15.45 -2.60 -3.04
N ALA A 121 15.84 -2.13 -4.23
CA ALA A 121 15.07 -2.32 -5.44
C ALA A 121 15.01 -3.80 -5.83
N TYR A 122 13.81 -4.25 -6.21
CA TYR A 122 13.55 -5.58 -6.73
C TYR A 122 13.66 -5.59 -8.25
N ALA A 123 14.54 -6.43 -8.79
CA ALA A 123 14.81 -6.47 -10.23
C ALA A 123 13.68 -7.06 -11.09
N GLY A 124 12.70 -7.75 -10.47
CA GLY A 124 11.68 -8.54 -11.18
C GLY A 124 11.93 -10.05 -11.02
N GLY A 125 11.04 -10.87 -11.58
CA GLY A 125 11.14 -12.33 -11.52
C GLY A 125 9.78 -13.04 -11.59
N ALA A 126 9.67 -14.15 -10.87
CA ALA A 126 8.42 -14.86 -10.70
C ALA A 126 7.37 -13.98 -10.00
N ALA A 127 6.09 -14.22 -10.29
CA ALA A 127 4.98 -13.52 -9.65
C ALA A 127 5.08 -13.64 -8.12
N CYS A 128 5.05 -12.50 -7.44
CA CYS A 128 5.17 -12.42 -6.00
C CYS A 128 3.78 -12.35 -5.36
N THR A 129 3.39 -13.38 -4.64
CA THR A 129 2.04 -13.49 -4.06
C THR A 129 2.06 -13.45 -2.53
N ILE A 130 0.98 -12.93 -1.93
CA ILE A 130 0.65 -13.15 -0.53
C ILE A 130 -0.84 -13.49 -0.42
N THR A 131 -1.17 -14.50 0.39
CA THR A 131 -2.55 -14.91 0.67
C THR A 131 -2.94 -14.49 2.08
N VAL A 132 -4.03 -13.74 2.20
CA VAL A 132 -4.53 -13.19 3.46
C VAL A 132 -5.80 -13.93 3.87
N ASN A 133 -5.70 -14.71 4.93
CA ASN A 133 -6.83 -15.31 5.60
C ASN A 133 -7.36 -14.39 6.70
N ARG A 134 -8.66 -14.45 6.94
CA ARG A 134 -9.28 -13.74 8.07
C ARG A 134 -8.66 -14.22 9.39
N CYS A 135 -8.32 -13.29 10.28
CA CYS A 135 -7.77 -13.62 11.58
C CYS A 135 -8.84 -14.22 12.52
N ASN A 136 -10.11 -13.89 12.29
CA ASN A 136 -11.29 -14.49 12.92
C ASN A 136 -12.56 -14.19 12.10
N THR A 137 -13.70 -14.74 12.52
CA THR A 137 -15.00 -14.63 11.84
C THR A 137 -15.67 -13.26 11.94
N ASN A 138 -15.10 -12.31 12.68
CA ASN A 138 -15.64 -10.96 12.85
C ASN A 138 -14.94 -9.93 11.95
N VAL A 139 -13.98 -10.32 11.10
CA VAL A 139 -13.29 -9.42 10.16
C VAL A 139 -14.08 -9.27 8.87
N CYS A 140 -14.58 -8.10 8.50
CA CYS A 140 -15.35 -7.96 7.25
C CYS A 140 -14.50 -7.47 6.08
N GLN A 141 -13.46 -6.67 6.35
CA GLN A 141 -12.79 -5.91 5.30
C GLN A 141 -11.28 -5.91 5.50
N LEU A 142 -10.54 -5.96 4.40
CA LEU A 142 -9.10 -5.77 4.36
C LEU A 142 -8.80 -4.36 3.85
N ARG A 143 -8.21 -3.54 4.71
CA ARG A 143 -7.59 -2.27 4.34
C ARG A 143 -6.15 -2.53 3.91
N ILE A 144 -5.79 -2.05 2.73
CA ILE A 144 -4.51 -2.27 2.08
C ILE A 144 -3.87 -0.90 1.87
N ASP A 145 -2.88 -0.56 2.68
CA ASP A 145 -2.16 0.71 2.57
C ASP A 145 -0.86 0.51 1.77
N PHE A 146 -0.72 1.20 0.65
CA PHE A 146 0.50 1.21 -0.16
C PHE A 146 1.50 2.22 0.41
N LEU A 147 2.19 1.87 1.50
CA LEU A 147 3.15 2.77 2.14
C LEU A 147 4.35 3.10 1.24
N ASP A 148 4.66 2.18 0.34
CA ASP A 148 5.63 2.29 -0.75
C ASP A 148 5.11 1.35 -1.83
N LEU A 149 4.82 1.86 -3.03
CA LEU A 149 4.45 1.01 -4.16
C LEU A 149 4.87 1.70 -5.45
N VAL A 150 6.04 1.31 -5.93
CA VAL A 150 6.65 1.81 -7.16
C VAL A 150 6.88 0.62 -8.07
N LEU A 151 6.04 0.51 -9.10
CA LEU A 151 6.15 -0.42 -10.22
C LEU A 151 6.42 0.35 -11.51
N SER A 152 6.79 -0.32 -12.59
CA SER A 152 6.89 0.34 -13.89
C SER A 152 5.58 1.06 -14.23
N GLN A 153 5.68 2.20 -14.91
CA GLN A 153 4.52 2.89 -15.44
C GLN A 153 3.69 1.95 -16.34
N PRO A 154 2.38 2.22 -16.51
CA PRO A 154 1.63 1.62 -17.62
C PRO A 154 2.34 1.91 -18.95
N ASP A 155 2.01 1.16 -20.00
CA ASP A 155 2.42 1.56 -21.35
C ASP A 155 1.85 2.94 -21.72
N GLY A 156 2.25 3.47 -22.88
CA GLY A 156 1.83 4.82 -23.26
C GLY A 156 0.32 4.96 -23.48
N ASP A 157 -0.41 3.84 -23.58
CA ASP A 157 -1.86 3.77 -23.70
C ASP A 157 -2.52 3.42 -22.35
N GLY A 158 -1.81 3.49 -21.21
CA GLY A 158 -2.40 3.34 -19.88
C GLY A 158 -2.56 1.89 -19.38
N ASN A 159 -2.09 0.89 -20.13
CA ASN A 159 -2.23 -0.53 -19.75
C ASN A 159 -1.07 -1.02 -18.86
N CYS A 160 -1.42 -1.77 -17.82
CA CYS A 160 -0.45 -2.36 -16.88
C CYS A 160 0.16 -3.68 -17.40
N VAL A 161 0.92 -3.61 -18.50
CA VAL A 161 1.47 -4.80 -19.19
C VAL A 161 2.83 -5.26 -18.67
N THR A 162 3.69 -4.34 -18.21
CA THR A 162 5.07 -4.65 -17.81
C THR A 162 5.12 -5.17 -16.39
N ASP A 163 4.57 -4.38 -15.46
CA ASP A 163 4.39 -4.73 -14.07
C ASP A 163 2.93 -4.49 -13.69
N ALA A 164 2.41 -5.27 -12.76
CA ALA A 164 1.05 -5.12 -12.28
C ALA A 164 0.91 -5.63 -10.85
N ILE A 165 -0.02 -5.04 -10.11
CA ILE A 165 -0.59 -5.60 -8.88
C ILE A 165 -2.05 -5.96 -9.14
N THR A 166 -2.43 -7.18 -8.75
CA THR A 166 -3.79 -7.69 -8.82
C THR A 166 -4.23 -8.18 -7.45
N ILE A 167 -5.51 -7.99 -7.13
CA ILE A 167 -6.09 -8.37 -5.84
C ILE A 167 -7.37 -9.14 -6.11
N THR A 168 -7.44 -10.38 -5.63
CA THR A 168 -8.51 -11.33 -5.95
C THR A 168 -9.00 -12.06 -4.70
N GLY A 169 -10.11 -12.80 -4.81
CA GLY A 169 -10.68 -13.61 -3.72
C GLY A 169 -11.60 -12.85 -2.76
N GLY A 170 -11.58 -11.52 -2.80
CA GLY A 170 -12.55 -10.65 -2.12
C GLY A 170 -13.90 -10.54 -2.86
N ASN A 171 -14.85 -9.85 -2.23
CA ASN A 171 -16.12 -9.46 -2.84
C ASN A 171 -16.02 -8.13 -3.60
N THR A 172 -15.00 -7.31 -3.30
CA THR A 172 -14.70 -6.09 -4.05
C THR A 172 -13.93 -6.43 -5.32
N VAL A 173 -14.39 -5.93 -6.46
CA VAL A 173 -13.63 -5.98 -7.72
C VAL A 173 -12.56 -4.90 -7.68
N VAL A 174 -11.30 -5.31 -7.73
CA VAL A 174 -10.15 -4.40 -7.78
C VAL A 174 -9.59 -4.42 -9.20
N PRO A 175 -9.46 -3.26 -9.88
CA PRO A 175 -8.82 -3.21 -11.19
C PRO A 175 -7.33 -3.57 -11.08
N VAL A 176 -6.73 -3.89 -12.23
CA VAL A 176 -5.28 -4.08 -12.30
C VAL A 176 -4.61 -2.71 -12.13
N LEU A 177 -3.65 -2.60 -11.20
CA LEU A 177 -2.92 -1.34 -10.96
C LEU A 177 -1.44 -1.50 -11.28
N CYS A 178 -0.78 -0.41 -11.65
CA CYS A 178 0.66 -0.33 -11.87
C CYS A 178 1.15 1.11 -11.66
N GLY A 179 2.44 1.36 -11.94
CA GLY A 179 3.06 2.66 -11.73
C GLY A 179 3.28 3.00 -10.25
N ASP A 180 3.17 4.29 -9.90
CA ASP A 180 3.42 4.79 -8.54
C ASP A 180 2.09 5.03 -7.81
N ASN A 181 1.86 4.25 -6.77
CA ASN A 181 0.66 4.34 -5.93
C ASN A 181 1.03 4.54 -4.45
N THR A 182 2.22 5.07 -4.19
CA THR A 182 2.68 5.34 -2.83
C THR A 182 1.73 6.30 -2.10
N GLY A 183 1.31 5.94 -0.89
CA GLY A 183 0.34 6.67 -0.08
C GLY A 183 -1.13 6.37 -0.37
N GLN A 184 -1.44 5.58 -1.40
CA GLN A 184 -2.82 5.18 -1.71
C GLN A 184 -3.30 4.08 -0.77
N THR A 185 -4.63 3.98 -0.59
CA THR A 185 -5.26 2.96 0.25
C THR A 185 -6.44 2.33 -0.48
N LEU A 186 -6.52 1.00 -0.44
CA LEU A 186 -7.64 0.22 -0.96
C LEU A 186 -8.42 -0.45 0.17
N TYR A 187 -9.73 -0.64 -0.04
CA TYR A 187 -10.60 -1.40 0.85
C TYR A 187 -11.24 -2.55 0.07
N VAL A 188 -11.02 -3.78 0.56
CA VAL A 188 -11.48 -5.01 -0.09
C VAL A 188 -12.28 -5.83 0.91
N ASP A 189 -13.55 -6.06 0.61
CA ASP A 189 -14.42 -6.88 1.44
C ASP A 189 -14.07 -8.36 1.29
N PHE A 190 -14.03 -9.10 2.40
CA PHE A 190 -13.90 -10.55 2.36
C PHE A 190 -15.18 -11.18 1.80
N ASN A 191 -15.04 -12.16 0.91
CA ASN A 191 -16.16 -12.96 0.44
C ASN A 191 -16.31 -14.22 1.33
N GLY A 192 -17.07 -14.08 2.42
CA GLY A 192 -17.23 -15.15 3.40
C GLY A 192 -15.91 -15.51 4.09
N ASN A 193 -15.44 -16.75 3.93
CA ASN A 193 -14.14 -17.21 4.45
C ASN A 193 -13.07 -17.34 3.36
N ASN A 194 -13.34 -16.88 2.14
CA ASN A 194 -12.36 -16.91 1.06
C ASN A 194 -11.19 -15.99 1.42
N ALA A 195 -9.97 -16.48 1.15
CA ALA A 195 -8.76 -15.68 1.32
C ALA A 195 -8.69 -14.61 0.24
N ILE A 196 -8.12 -13.45 0.59
CA ILE A 196 -7.77 -12.41 -0.38
C ILE A 196 -6.32 -12.65 -0.80
N THR A 197 -6.08 -12.77 -2.12
CA THR A 197 -4.74 -12.96 -2.67
C THR A 197 -4.29 -11.70 -3.38
N ILE A 198 -3.13 -11.19 -2.98
CA ILE A 198 -2.46 -10.04 -3.62
C ILE A 198 -1.29 -10.59 -4.42
N THR A 199 -1.24 -10.28 -5.70
CA THR A 199 -0.21 -10.76 -6.63
C THR A 199 0.45 -9.59 -7.33
N VAL A 200 1.78 -9.48 -7.19
CA VAL A 200 2.61 -8.52 -7.94
C VAL A 200 3.36 -9.28 -9.02
N THR A 201 3.09 -8.96 -10.28
CA THR A 201 3.87 -9.43 -11.43
C THR A 201 4.87 -8.37 -11.84
N ALA A 202 6.13 -8.76 -11.99
CA ALA A 202 7.22 -7.86 -12.32
C ALA A 202 8.20 -8.57 -13.25
N THR A 203 8.31 -8.13 -14.50
CA THR A 203 9.14 -8.83 -15.49
C THR A 203 10.63 -8.53 -15.34
N LEU A 204 11.48 -9.54 -15.58
CA LEU A 204 12.94 -9.36 -15.72
C LEU A 204 13.35 -8.74 -17.06
N ALA A 205 12.43 -8.67 -18.03
CA ALA A 205 12.71 -8.10 -19.35
C ALA A 205 12.91 -6.58 -19.31
N THR A 206 12.39 -5.91 -18.28
CA THR A 206 12.48 -4.47 -18.09
C THR A 206 13.25 -4.15 -16.82
N THR A 207 14.36 -3.43 -16.95
CA THR A 207 15.11 -2.90 -15.80
C THR A 207 14.35 -1.74 -15.18
N PHE A 208 13.85 -1.93 -13.97
CA PHE A 208 13.14 -0.89 -13.21
C PHE A 208 13.40 -1.06 -11.71
N ALA A 209 13.49 0.04 -10.97
CA ALA A 209 13.76 0.03 -9.54
C ALA A 209 12.49 -0.21 -8.72
N ARG A 210 11.90 -1.41 -8.87
CA ARG A 210 10.63 -1.77 -8.24
C ARG A 210 10.78 -1.88 -6.75
N ARG A 211 9.77 -1.47 -5.99
CA ARG A 211 9.75 -1.64 -4.53
C ARG A 211 8.33 -1.55 -4.03
N TRP A 212 8.01 -2.38 -3.04
CA TRP A 212 6.75 -2.23 -2.33
C TRP A 212 6.89 -2.60 -0.86
N ASN A 213 6.11 -1.88 -0.06
CA ASN A 213 5.85 -2.11 1.35
C ASN A 213 4.36 -1.82 1.60
N ILE A 214 3.58 -2.88 1.73
CA ILE A 214 2.12 -2.82 1.78
C ILE A 214 1.67 -3.24 3.17
N ARG A 215 0.93 -2.39 3.89
CA ARG A 215 0.35 -2.74 5.20
C ARG A 215 -1.04 -3.35 4.99
N LEU A 216 -1.23 -4.53 5.54
CA LEU A 216 -2.47 -5.30 5.46
C LEU A 216 -3.18 -5.27 6.82
N THR A 217 -4.24 -4.48 6.90
CA THR A 217 -5.01 -4.25 8.12
C THR A 217 -6.39 -4.88 7.97
N GLN A 218 -6.68 -5.88 8.80
CA GLN A 218 -7.96 -6.56 8.88
C GLN A 218 -8.90 -5.78 9.81
N LEU A 219 -10.01 -5.30 9.26
CA LEU A 219 -11.02 -4.51 9.95
C LEU A 219 -12.19 -5.39 10.39
N GLY A 220 -12.50 -5.33 11.69
CA GLY A 220 -13.69 -5.95 12.25
C GLY A 220 -14.97 -5.34 11.68
N CYS A 221 -16.03 -6.13 11.52
CA CYS A 221 -17.32 -5.69 10.98
C CYS A 221 -17.98 -4.54 11.78
N ASP A 222 -17.58 -4.37 13.03
CA ASP A 222 -17.98 -3.31 13.96
C ASP A 222 -17.03 -2.10 13.95
N CYS A 223 -15.98 -2.11 13.14
CA CYS A 223 -14.99 -1.05 13.08
C CYS A 223 -15.60 0.21 12.44
N PRO A 224 -15.58 1.38 13.13
CA PRO A 224 -16.04 2.65 12.55
C PRO A 224 -15.25 3.12 11.32
N GLY A 225 -14.08 2.51 11.08
CA GLY A 225 -13.20 2.79 9.96
C GLY A 225 -13.44 1.92 8.72
N ILE A 226 -14.49 1.08 8.69
CA ILE A 226 -14.87 0.33 7.49
C ILE A 226 -15.32 1.29 6.40
N ALA A 227 -14.82 1.06 5.18
CA ALA A 227 -15.33 1.70 3.98
C ALA A 227 -16.70 1.11 3.61
N PRO A 228 -17.68 1.91 3.18
CA PRO A 228 -18.94 1.37 2.69
C PRO A 228 -18.72 0.41 1.50
N ASN A 229 -19.61 -0.59 1.38
CA ASN A 229 -19.53 -1.52 0.25
C ASN A 229 -19.63 -0.77 -1.09
N GLY A 230 -18.80 -1.16 -2.06
CA GLY A 230 -18.69 -0.49 -3.36
C GLY A 230 -17.65 0.65 -3.41
N CYS A 231 -17.10 1.06 -2.26
CA CYS A 231 -16.04 2.07 -2.19
C CYS A 231 -14.66 1.39 -2.20
N LEU A 232 -13.88 1.58 -3.27
CA LEU A 232 -12.52 1.06 -3.35
C LEU A 232 -11.52 1.95 -2.62
N GLN A 233 -11.70 3.28 -2.71
CA GLN A 233 -11.00 4.26 -1.88
C GLN A 233 -11.97 4.85 -0.86
N TYR A 234 -11.49 5.09 0.36
CA TYR A 234 -12.26 5.70 1.43
C TYR A 234 -11.43 6.71 2.22
N TYR A 235 -11.92 7.94 2.25
CA TYR A 235 -11.30 9.08 2.90
C TYR A 235 -12.11 9.51 4.12
N THR A 236 -11.42 10.07 5.10
CA THR A 236 -12.02 10.58 6.35
C THR A 236 -11.48 11.96 6.65
N GLY A 237 -12.18 12.72 7.49
CA GLY A 237 -11.81 14.09 7.83
C GLY A 237 -12.62 15.11 7.04
N THR A 238 -12.52 16.36 7.47
CA THR A 238 -13.27 17.47 6.87
C THR A 238 -12.62 17.99 5.59
N THR A 239 -11.33 17.74 5.39
CA THR A 239 -10.59 18.09 4.18
C THR A 239 -9.62 16.98 3.80
N GLY A 240 -9.26 16.91 2.53
CA GLY A 240 -8.23 16.00 2.04
C GLY A 240 -8.05 16.09 0.53
N THR A 241 -7.13 15.28 0.01
CA THR A 241 -6.85 15.16 -1.43
C THR A 241 -7.11 13.73 -1.89
N ILE A 242 -7.87 13.61 -2.96
CA ILE A 242 -8.23 12.38 -3.64
C ILE A 242 -7.39 12.32 -4.90
N ASN A 243 -6.61 11.26 -5.06
CA ASN A 243 -5.80 11.03 -6.24
C ASN A 243 -6.32 9.78 -6.95
N SER A 244 -6.44 9.84 -8.28
CA SER A 244 -6.57 8.65 -9.09
C SER A 244 -5.36 7.74 -8.89
N PHE A 245 -5.53 6.45 -9.17
CA PHE A 245 -4.38 5.54 -9.16
C PHE A 245 -3.34 5.97 -10.21
N ASN A 246 -2.06 5.71 -9.92
CA ASN A 246 -0.90 6.15 -10.69
C ASN A 246 -0.75 7.68 -10.90
N TYR A 247 -1.53 8.52 -10.20
CA TYR A 247 -1.36 9.98 -10.29
C TYR A 247 0.05 10.41 -9.85
N GLY A 248 0.67 11.35 -10.56
CA GLY A 248 1.92 11.96 -10.12
C GLY A 248 2.45 13.08 -11.02
N GLY A 249 3.50 13.77 -10.56
CA GLY A 249 3.96 15.03 -11.14
C GLY A 249 4.82 14.94 -12.41
N ALA A 250 5.40 13.78 -12.71
CA ALA A 250 6.15 13.54 -13.95
C ALA A 250 5.25 12.88 -15.01
N ALA A 251 5.48 13.16 -16.29
CA ALA A 251 4.79 12.49 -17.41
C ALA A 251 5.24 11.01 -17.54
N ASN A 252 4.43 10.20 -18.24
CA ASN A 252 4.88 8.87 -18.66
C ASN A 252 5.82 9.02 -19.86
N THR A 253 7.04 8.51 -19.73
CA THR A 253 8.07 8.62 -20.77
C THR A 253 7.93 7.57 -21.87
N LEU A 254 7.06 6.58 -21.69
CA LEU A 254 6.75 5.59 -22.72
C LEU A 254 5.82 6.23 -23.75
N LEU A 255 6.05 5.96 -25.03
CA LEU A 255 5.17 6.44 -26.10
C LEU A 255 3.93 5.56 -26.19
N SER A 256 2.80 6.17 -26.52
CA SER A 256 1.55 5.47 -26.87
C SER A 256 1.69 4.70 -28.19
N ALA A 257 0.72 3.84 -28.51
CA ALA A 257 0.65 3.19 -29.83
C ALA A 257 0.57 4.20 -30.99
N SER A 258 0.13 5.43 -30.71
CA SER A 258 0.06 6.53 -31.67
C SER A 258 1.35 7.38 -31.75
N LEU A 259 2.43 6.95 -31.08
CA LEU A 259 3.73 7.63 -31.05
C LEU A 259 3.71 9.05 -30.45
N VAL A 260 2.76 9.31 -29.55
CA VAL A 260 2.69 10.54 -28.73
C VAL A 260 3.09 10.24 -27.29
N THR A 261 3.26 11.27 -26.47
CA THR A 261 3.60 11.12 -25.06
C THR A 261 2.56 10.25 -24.34
N GLY A 262 3.04 9.29 -23.56
CA GLY A 262 2.18 8.34 -22.89
C GLY A 262 1.35 8.94 -21.76
N THR A 263 0.21 8.31 -21.49
CA THR A 263 -0.65 8.65 -20.36
C THR A 263 -0.14 8.05 -19.04
N ARG A 264 -0.43 8.71 -17.93
CA ARG A 264 -0.36 8.09 -16.58
C ARG A 264 -1.72 7.63 -16.08
N GLN A 265 -2.79 8.17 -16.64
CA GLN A 265 -4.13 7.67 -16.41
C GLN A 265 -4.19 6.21 -16.85
N MET A 266 -4.74 5.38 -15.96
CA MET A 266 -4.91 3.96 -16.26
C MET A 266 -6.28 3.73 -16.88
N VAL A 267 -6.30 2.78 -17.79
CA VAL A 267 -7.47 2.39 -18.59
C VAL A 267 -8.43 1.50 -17.83
N ASN A 268 -9.66 1.40 -18.33
CA ASN A 268 -10.67 0.41 -17.95
C ASN A 268 -10.98 0.39 -16.44
N LEU A 269 -10.95 1.56 -15.80
CA LEU A 269 -11.28 1.70 -14.39
C LEU A 269 -12.76 2.04 -14.22
N ASN A 270 -13.40 1.44 -13.22
CA ASN A 270 -14.72 1.83 -12.77
C ASN A 270 -14.82 1.55 -11.28
N TYR A 271 -14.66 2.58 -10.46
CA TYR A 271 -14.61 2.41 -9.00
C TYR A 271 -15.19 3.59 -8.24
N GLY A 272 -15.79 3.28 -7.07
CA GLY A 272 -16.29 4.26 -6.13
C GLY A 272 -15.21 4.77 -5.17
N ILE A 273 -15.28 6.07 -4.88
CA ILE A 273 -14.43 6.80 -3.94
C ILE A 273 -15.35 7.46 -2.93
N CYS A 274 -15.27 7.02 -1.69
CA CYS A 274 -16.18 7.50 -0.65
C CYS A 274 -15.46 8.41 0.33
N ILE A 275 -16.17 9.41 0.82
CA ILE A 275 -15.69 10.31 1.86
C ILE A 275 -16.65 10.17 3.04
N ARG A 276 -16.12 9.87 4.23
CA ARG A 276 -16.94 9.80 5.43
C ARG A 276 -17.52 11.17 5.72
N MET A 277 -18.84 11.27 5.82
CA MET A 277 -19.49 12.46 6.34
C MET A 277 -19.13 12.64 7.81
N GLU A 278 -18.45 13.74 8.14
CA GLU A 278 -18.13 14.07 9.52
C GLU A 278 -19.36 14.69 10.21
N ALA A 279 -19.47 14.50 11.53
CA ALA A 279 -20.61 15.01 12.29
C ALA A 279 -20.70 16.55 12.17
N GLY A 280 -21.91 17.05 11.88
CA GLY A 280 -22.16 18.49 11.70
C GLY A 280 -21.90 19.03 10.29
N PHE A 281 -21.57 18.17 9.32
CA PHE A 281 -21.34 18.55 7.92
C PHE A 281 -22.47 18.08 7.00
N CYS A 282 -22.93 18.96 6.12
CA CYS A 282 -24.14 18.76 5.32
C CYS A 282 -23.90 18.72 3.80
N SER A 283 -22.78 19.26 3.33
CA SER A 283 -22.37 19.24 1.92
C SER A 283 -20.86 19.11 1.80
N ILE A 284 -20.38 18.85 0.59
CA ILE A 284 -18.97 18.69 0.27
C ILE A 284 -18.66 19.47 -1.02
N GLN A 285 -17.57 20.22 -0.99
CA GLN A 285 -17.00 20.89 -2.14
C GLN A 285 -15.83 20.08 -2.67
N TYR A 286 -15.74 19.95 -3.99
CA TYR A 286 -14.60 19.41 -4.71
C TYR A 286 -13.95 20.51 -5.54
N ALA A 287 -12.62 20.52 -5.58
CA ALA A 287 -11.84 21.47 -6.38
C ALA A 287 -10.52 20.82 -6.82
N GLN A 288 -9.88 21.34 -7.86
CA GLN A 288 -8.53 20.90 -8.26
C GLN A 288 -7.52 21.08 -7.13
N ALA A 289 -6.51 20.19 -7.08
CA ALA A 289 -5.34 20.43 -6.28
C ALA A 289 -4.62 21.70 -6.73
N ALA A 290 -4.27 22.56 -5.77
CA ALA A 290 -3.57 23.81 -6.06
C ALA A 290 -2.14 23.56 -6.56
N ASN A 291 -1.62 24.50 -7.36
CA ASN A 291 -0.26 24.50 -7.88
C ASN A 291 0.10 23.31 -8.80
N ASP A 292 -0.90 22.64 -9.38
CA ASP A 292 -0.71 21.60 -10.37
C ASP A 292 -1.72 21.77 -11.50
N ILE A 293 -1.26 22.29 -12.64
CA ILE A 293 -2.09 22.51 -13.83
C ILE A 293 -2.57 21.20 -14.48
N TYR A 294 -1.98 20.05 -14.10
CA TYR A 294 -2.34 18.73 -14.60
C TYR A 294 -3.26 17.95 -13.63
N SER A 295 -3.63 18.56 -12.50
CA SER A 295 -4.46 17.96 -11.44
C SER A 295 -5.84 17.51 -11.87
N PHE A 296 -6.28 17.87 -13.08
CA PHE A 296 -7.45 17.27 -13.67
C PHE A 296 -7.28 17.22 -15.18
N THR A 297 -6.77 16.10 -15.66
CA THR A 297 -6.59 15.81 -17.09
C THR A 297 -7.09 14.40 -17.32
N LEU A 298 -8.35 14.29 -17.75
CA LEU A 298 -9.02 13.01 -17.98
C LEU A 298 -9.37 12.77 -19.44
N THR A 299 -9.70 13.83 -20.18
CA THR A 299 -10.04 13.72 -21.61
C THR A 299 -9.42 14.88 -22.36
N GLY A 300 -8.89 14.64 -23.55
CA GLY A 300 -8.25 15.65 -24.39
C GLY A 300 -6.73 15.54 -24.47
N ASP A 301 -6.14 16.44 -25.25
CA ASP A 301 -4.73 16.42 -25.60
C ASP A 301 -3.92 17.33 -24.66
N VAL A 302 -3.27 16.75 -23.64
CA VAL A 302 -2.40 17.50 -22.73
C VAL A 302 -1.13 17.98 -23.44
N GLU A 303 -0.61 17.22 -24.41
CA GLU A 303 0.63 17.54 -25.12
C GLU A 303 0.45 18.74 -26.07
N GLY A 304 -0.70 18.81 -26.74
CA GLY A 304 -1.06 19.89 -27.66
C GLY A 304 -1.74 21.10 -27.02
N ALA A 305 -2.17 21.03 -25.76
CA ALA A 305 -2.87 22.12 -25.09
C ALA A 305 -1.94 23.28 -24.71
N ASP A 306 -2.45 24.51 -24.85
CA ASP A 306 -1.79 25.70 -24.29
C ASP A 306 -1.86 25.67 -22.75
N ASN A 307 -0.77 26.05 -22.08
CA ASN A 307 -0.69 26.07 -20.61
C ASN A 307 -1.76 26.97 -19.94
N THR A 308 -2.34 27.93 -20.66
CA THR A 308 -3.44 28.77 -20.17
C THR A 308 -4.78 28.04 -20.12
N VAL A 309 -4.90 26.86 -20.75
CA VAL A 309 -6.10 26.01 -20.75
C VAL A 309 -6.02 24.96 -19.64
N LEU A 310 -4.84 24.35 -19.46
CA LEU A 310 -4.60 23.27 -18.49
C LEU A 310 -4.93 23.71 -17.04
N GLY A 311 -5.77 22.93 -16.37
CA GLY A 311 -6.19 23.15 -15.00
C GLY A 311 -7.06 24.40 -14.80
N THR A 312 -7.67 24.89 -15.87
CA THR A 312 -8.56 26.07 -15.82
C THR A 312 -9.99 25.74 -16.20
N ALA A 313 -10.90 26.69 -15.95
CA ALA A 313 -12.29 26.59 -16.40
C ALA A 313 -12.42 26.51 -17.94
N LEU A 314 -11.43 26.96 -18.71
CA LEU A 314 -11.43 26.85 -20.18
C LEU A 314 -11.18 25.40 -20.64
N GLY A 315 -10.36 24.65 -19.90
CA GLY A 315 -10.11 23.23 -20.16
C GLY A 315 -11.17 22.29 -19.60
N ALA A 316 -12.08 22.80 -18.75
CA ALA A 316 -13.09 21.99 -18.09
C ALA A 316 -14.22 21.59 -19.03
N SER A 317 -14.57 20.31 -19.02
CA SER A 317 -15.68 19.74 -19.79
C SER A 317 -16.63 18.95 -18.91
N ASN A 318 -17.88 18.82 -19.34
CA ASN A 318 -18.91 18.09 -18.60
C ASN A 318 -19.98 17.50 -19.55
N ASN A 319 -20.89 16.68 -18.99
CA ASN A 319 -22.06 16.14 -19.69
C ASN A 319 -21.72 15.36 -20.98
N GLY A 320 -22.26 15.77 -22.14
CA GLY A 320 -22.16 15.04 -23.41
C GLY A 320 -20.74 14.99 -24.01
N ALA A 321 -19.81 15.78 -23.48
CA ALA A 321 -18.39 15.67 -23.82
C ALA A 321 -17.67 14.57 -23.02
N CYS A 322 -18.26 14.11 -21.91
CA CYS A 322 -17.66 13.18 -20.96
C CYS A 322 -18.24 11.78 -21.14
N THR A 323 -17.88 11.15 -22.26
CA THR A 323 -18.39 9.85 -22.67
C THR A 323 -17.41 8.70 -22.48
N THR A 324 -16.11 8.99 -22.44
CA THR A 324 -15.01 8.03 -22.30
C THR A 324 -14.52 8.04 -20.85
N ASP A 325 -13.80 9.10 -20.49
CA ASP A 325 -13.10 9.24 -19.23
C ASP A 325 -13.69 10.38 -18.40
N PHE A 326 -14.14 10.09 -17.19
CA PHE A 326 -14.78 11.11 -16.36
C PHE A 326 -14.85 10.72 -14.89
N VAL A 327 -15.07 11.72 -14.06
CA VAL A 327 -15.56 11.53 -12.69
C VAL A 327 -17.04 11.86 -12.61
N VAL A 328 -17.77 11.10 -11.79
CA VAL A 328 -19.18 11.35 -11.49
C VAL A 328 -19.31 11.99 -10.10
N ILE A 329 -19.91 13.17 -10.03
CA ILE A 329 -20.23 13.89 -8.79
C ILE A 329 -21.75 14.13 -8.75
N PRO A 330 -22.50 13.47 -7.85
CA PRO A 330 -23.97 13.51 -7.88
C PRO A 330 -24.57 14.87 -7.54
N ASN A 331 -25.54 15.33 -8.34
CA ASN A 331 -26.31 16.58 -8.17
C ASN A 331 -25.46 17.80 -7.71
N PRO A 332 -24.46 18.22 -8.51
CA PRO A 332 -23.56 19.29 -8.14
C PRO A 332 -24.14 20.67 -8.48
N THR A 333 -23.73 21.66 -7.70
CA THR A 333 -23.84 23.10 -7.99
C THR A 333 -22.46 23.70 -8.19
N VAL A 334 -22.31 24.68 -9.08
CA VAL A 334 -21.05 25.40 -9.24
C VAL A 334 -20.76 26.19 -7.97
N THR A 335 -19.61 25.99 -7.33
CA THR A 335 -19.29 26.59 -6.03
C THR A 335 -19.35 28.12 -6.06
N ALA A 336 -18.88 28.75 -7.16
CA ALA A 336 -18.83 30.20 -7.27
C ALA A 336 -20.20 30.89 -7.42
N THR A 337 -21.19 30.20 -7.99
CA THR A 337 -22.50 30.80 -8.33
C THR A 337 -23.67 30.17 -7.58
N GLY A 338 -23.49 28.98 -6.98
CA GLY A 338 -24.55 28.20 -6.35
C GLY A 338 -25.57 27.63 -7.35
N LEU A 339 -25.35 27.78 -8.66
CA LEU A 339 -26.28 27.30 -9.67
C LEU A 339 -26.08 25.81 -9.94
N PRO A 340 -27.15 25.04 -10.18
CA PRO A 340 -27.04 23.64 -10.60
C PRO A 340 -26.18 23.51 -11.87
N VAL A 341 -25.29 22.52 -11.90
CA VAL A 341 -24.48 22.24 -13.11
C VAL A 341 -25.35 21.60 -14.19
N GLY A 342 -26.38 20.83 -13.80
CA GLY A 342 -27.29 20.14 -14.75
C GLY A 342 -26.73 18.84 -15.33
N THR A 343 -25.62 18.35 -14.80
CA THR A 343 -24.98 17.07 -15.12
C THR A 343 -24.19 16.57 -13.90
N ASP A 344 -23.86 15.29 -13.89
CA ASP A 344 -23.04 14.64 -12.88
C ASP A 344 -21.65 14.23 -13.40
N ARG A 345 -21.38 14.30 -14.71
CA ARG A 345 -20.08 13.88 -15.30
C ARG A 345 -19.16 15.05 -15.59
N PHE A 346 -17.90 14.91 -15.19
CA PHE A 346 -16.84 15.91 -15.35
C PHE A 346 -15.58 15.28 -15.96
N CYS A 347 -15.01 15.92 -16.97
CA CYS A 347 -13.85 15.46 -17.73
C CYS A 347 -13.10 16.66 -18.34
N GLY A 348 -12.19 16.40 -19.28
CA GLY A 348 -11.43 17.44 -19.95
C GLY A 348 -10.05 17.67 -19.33
N LEU A 349 -9.51 18.87 -19.56
CA LEU A 349 -8.19 19.32 -19.17
C LEU A 349 -8.21 20.35 -18.02
N GLY A 350 -9.33 20.43 -17.30
CA GLY A 350 -9.51 21.28 -16.15
C GLY A 350 -10.81 20.95 -15.42
N PHE A 351 -11.03 21.56 -14.28
CA PHE A 351 -12.20 21.29 -13.44
C PHE A 351 -12.67 22.54 -12.73
N VAL A 352 -13.95 22.86 -12.92
CA VAL A 352 -14.60 23.95 -12.20
C VAL A 352 -15.05 23.43 -10.83
N PRO A 353 -14.70 24.10 -9.72
CA PRO A 353 -15.13 23.68 -8.38
C PRO A 353 -16.65 23.54 -8.26
N VAL A 354 -17.08 22.43 -7.68
CA VAL A 354 -18.49 22.11 -7.45
C VAL A 354 -18.74 21.73 -6.01
N THR A 355 -19.95 22.03 -5.55
CA THR A 355 -20.46 21.64 -4.24
C THR A 355 -21.67 20.74 -4.41
N THR A 356 -21.75 19.66 -3.64
CA THR A 356 -22.92 18.79 -3.59
C THR A 356 -23.37 18.54 -2.15
N ALA A 357 -24.68 18.48 -1.95
CA ALA A 357 -25.31 18.08 -0.70
C ALA A 357 -25.85 16.64 -0.76
N SER A 358 -25.60 15.92 -1.87
CA SER A 358 -25.99 14.52 -2.04
C SER A 358 -25.25 13.62 -1.06
N LYS A 359 -25.96 12.63 -0.51
CA LYS A 359 -25.44 11.73 0.53
C LYS A 359 -25.65 10.28 0.10
N PRO A 360 -24.69 9.38 0.40
CA PRO A 360 -23.38 9.65 1.00
C PRO A 360 -22.47 10.48 0.07
N PHE A 361 -21.40 11.07 0.62
CA PHE A 361 -20.40 11.76 -0.20
C PHE A 361 -19.57 10.73 -0.98
N VAL A 362 -19.74 10.73 -2.29
CA VAL A 362 -19.13 9.75 -3.20
C VAL A 362 -18.76 10.40 -4.53
N ILE A 363 -17.62 9.99 -5.06
CA ILE A 363 -17.20 10.21 -6.45
C ILE A 363 -17.05 8.84 -7.10
N TYR A 364 -17.37 8.73 -8.38
CA TYR A 364 -17.00 7.56 -9.19
C TYR A 364 -15.98 7.98 -10.22
N ALA A 365 -14.95 7.16 -10.43
CA ALA A 365 -14.00 7.34 -11.52
C ALA A 365 -14.24 6.28 -12.58
N VAL A 366 -14.40 6.72 -13.82
CA VAL A 366 -14.61 5.87 -14.99
C VAL A 366 -13.57 6.23 -16.04
N THR A 367 -12.85 5.21 -16.52
CA THR A 367 -11.97 5.32 -17.69
C THR A 367 -12.24 4.16 -18.64
N ASP A 368 -12.13 4.41 -19.95
CA ASP A 368 -12.27 3.37 -20.97
C ASP A 368 -10.89 2.88 -21.47
N ALA A 369 -10.79 2.39 -22.69
CA ALA A 369 -9.56 1.81 -23.23
C ALA A 369 -8.91 2.66 -24.33
N ASN A 370 -9.38 3.90 -24.52
CA ASN A 370 -9.15 4.70 -25.71
C ASN A 370 -8.05 5.77 -25.55
N GLU A 371 -6.99 5.47 -24.81
CA GLU A 371 -5.87 6.37 -24.62
C GLU A 371 -4.94 6.36 -25.85
N GLY A 372 -4.53 7.55 -26.29
CA GLY A 372 -3.71 7.77 -27.48
C GLY A 372 -4.34 8.77 -28.47
N ALA A 373 -3.62 9.02 -29.57
CA ALA A 373 -4.02 10.03 -30.57
C ALA A 373 -4.96 9.48 -31.67
N THR A 374 -5.57 8.29 -31.48
CA THR A 374 -6.43 7.72 -32.52
C THR A 374 -7.80 8.42 -32.61
N ALA A 375 -8.39 8.43 -33.81
CA ALA A 375 -9.39 9.38 -34.30
C ALA A 375 -10.80 9.36 -33.67
N VAL A 376 -10.98 8.83 -32.45
CA VAL A 376 -12.26 8.99 -31.73
C VAL A 376 -12.15 10.30 -30.95
N SER A 377 -12.92 11.30 -31.36
CA SER A 377 -12.90 12.63 -30.74
C SER A 377 -13.46 12.56 -29.31
N PRO A 378 -12.76 13.13 -28.30
CA PRO A 378 -11.44 13.79 -28.33
C PRO A 378 -10.25 12.82 -28.16
N PRO A 379 -9.05 13.14 -28.67
CA PRO A 379 -7.84 12.35 -28.39
C PRO A 379 -7.48 12.45 -26.90
N ASP A 380 -7.07 11.34 -26.28
CA ASP A 380 -6.70 11.26 -24.86
C ASP A 380 -5.19 11.04 -24.75
N VAL A 381 -4.44 12.14 -24.74
CA VAL A 381 -2.98 12.17 -24.87
C VAL A 381 -2.34 12.76 -23.62
N ALA A 382 -1.37 12.04 -23.06
CA ALA A 382 -0.55 12.47 -21.92
C ALA A 382 -1.35 12.87 -20.66
N ASN A 383 -2.58 12.40 -20.53
CA ASN A 383 -3.42 12.59 -19.36
C ASN A 383 -2.75 12.04 -18.09
N ARG A 384 -2.94 12.74 -16.96
CA ARG A 384 -2.40 12.32 -15.66
C ARG A 384 -3.43 11.69 -14.75
N GLY A 385 -4.72 11.78 -15.11
CA GLY A 385 -5.83 11.46 -14.23
C GLY A 385 -6.24 12.68 -13.41
N PHE A 386 -6.59 12.48 -12.14
CA PHE A 386 -7.05 13.56 -11.29
C PHE A 386 -6.43 13.56 -9.89
N SER A 387 -6.27 14.76 -9.36
CA SER A 387 -5.97 15.12 -7.98
C SER A 387 -6.96 16.20 -7.56
N LEU A 388 -8.00 15.79 -6.83
CA LEU A 388 -9.07 16.66 -6.36
C LEU A 388 -8.96 16.84 -4.85
N THR A 389 -9.04 18.09 -4.39
CA THR A 389 -9.27 18.39 -2.98
C THR A 389 -10.74 18.30 -2.66
N TYR A 390 -11.07 17.86 -1.45
CA TYR A 390 -12.41 17.99 -0.90
C TYR A 390 -12.40 18.82 0.38
N THR A 391 -13.50 19.55 0.60
CA THR A 391 -13.79 20.28 1.84
C THR A 391 -15.25 20.07 2.19
N GLN A 392 -15.51 19.45 3.33
CA GLN A 392 -16.87 19.35 3.87
C GLN A 392 -17.29 20.71 4.41
N ILE A 393 -18.55 21.08 4.15
CA ILE A 393 -19.17 22.33 4.58
C ILE A 393 -20.19 22.02 5.69
N ALA A 394 -20.10 22.77 6.77
CA ALA A 394 -20.97 22.60 7.93
C ALA A 394 -22.44 22.81 7.56
N CYS A 395 -23.32 22.14 8.28
CA CYS A 395 -24.70 22.58 8.44
C CYS A 395 -24.69 23.94 9.20
#